data_AF-A0A2N7CK12-F1
#
_entry.id   AF-A0A2N7CK12-F1
#
_cell.length_a   1.000
_cell.length_b   1.000
_cell.length_c   1.000
_cell.angle_alpha   90.00
_cell.angle_beta   90.00
_cell.angle_gamma   90.00
#
_symmetry.space_group_name_H-M   'P 1'
#
loop_
_entity.id
_entity.type
_entity.pdbx_description
1 polymer ?
#
loop_
_entity_poly.entity_id
_entity_poly.type
_entity_poly.pdbx_seq_one_letter_code
_entity_poly.pdbx_strand_id
1 'polypeptide(L)'
;MRIFGQTINSNIFSKSDKSHTSALPKWKELQSQTLKTANDARKSGRNLINTRHIDSKQFLVHTIRDFKNESPLLTQNAEKLLSTWDVISTSVVQTGEHSRSQWADVGLILATPPQNVISTSPHDVMFQNHAGNKPGEPQNTYALTESYFKGQGKKGYTPNGGTYAQIDTPRNVIEKTNGKHNEILVVGKPNIRTYEGYKGTGTLEVCGIYCHQMLNNDKENNTKVHQENNKLIENLLKVNPGLTVFKEFTWTGDLTMNNSSKINSYINTFK
;
A
#
# COMPACT_ATOMS: atom_id res chain seq x y z
N MET A 1 -21.87 -4.18 -16.55
CA MET A 1 -22.42 -5.45 -16.00
C MET A 1 -23.62 -5.11 -15.12
N ARG A 2 -24.62 -6.00 -14.96
CA ARG A 2 -25.66 -5.81 -13.93
C ARG A 2 -25.29 -6.57 -12.67
N ILE A 3 -25.24 -5.89 -11.53
CA ILE A 3 -25.01 -6.47 -10.22
C ILE A 3 -26.06 -5.88 -9.28
N PHE A 4 -26.73 -6.71 -8.48
CA PHE A 4 -27.86 -6.29 -7.63
C PHE A 4 -28.96 -5.54 -8.40
N GLY A 5 -29.23 -5.95 -9.64
CA GLY A 5 -30.23 -5.30 -10.51
C GLY A 5 -29.81 -3.93 -11.08
N GLN A 6 -28.63 -3.41 -10.74
CA GLN A 6 -28.13 -2.11 -11.19
C GLN A 6 -27.01 -2.26 -12.21
N THR A 7 -26.97 -1.37 -13.20
CA THR A 7 -25.85 -1.28 -14.13
C THR A 7 -24.65 -0.67 -13.41
N ILE A 8 -23.55 -1.43 -13.34
CA ILE A 8 -22.29 -0.97 -12.77
C ILE A 8 -21.34 -0.55 -13.89
N ASN A 9 -20.84 0.68 -13.77
CA ASN A 9 -19.83 1.25 -14.67
C ASN A 9 -18.43 0.87 -14.19
N SER A 10 -18.00 -0.35 -14.52
CA SER A 10 -16.68 -0.89 -14.17
C SER A 10 -15.85 -1.09 -15.42
N ASN A 11 -14.57 -0.68 -15.38
CA ASN A 11 -13.60 -1.01 -16.43
C ASN A 11 -12.87 -2.36 -16.20
N ILE A 12 -13.16 -3.03 -15.08
CA ILE A 12 -12.69 -4.38 -14.78
C ILE A 12 -13.58 -5.41 -15.49
N PHE A 13 -14.90 -5.30 -15.32
CA PHE A 13 -15.89 -6.30 -15.75
C PHE A 13 -16.62 -5.94 -17.05
N SER A 14 -16.18 -4.91 -17.76
CA SER A 14 -16.79 -4.47 -19.01
C SER A 14 -16.27 -5.31 -20.17
N LYS A 15 -17.20 -5.82 -21.00
CA LYS A 15 -16.85 -6.58 -22.21
C LYS A 15 -16.21 -5.70 -23.28
N SER A 16 -16.54 -4.40 -23.32
CA SER A 16 -16.02 -3.44 -24.28
C SER A 16 -14.77 -2.72 -23.78
N ASP A 17 -14.63 -2.57 -22.46
CA ASP A 17 -13.48 -1.92 -21.84
C ASP A 17 -12.51 -2.98 -21.30
N LYS A 18 -11.41 -3.16 -22.04
CA LYS A 18 -10.37 -4.14 -21.73
C LYS A 18 -9.27 -3.55 -20.82
N SER A 19 -9.57 -2.54 -20.01
CA SER A 19 -8.58 -1.88 -19.12
C SER A 19 -7.83 -2.88 -18.24
N HIS A 20 -8.48 -3.93 -17.74
CA HIS A 20 -7.77 -4.97 -16.98
C HIS A 20 -6.71 -5.71 -17.82
N THR A 21 -6.94 -5.92 -19.13
CA THR A 21 -5.97 -6.59 -20.00
C THR A 21 -4.70 -5.78 -20.24
N SER A 22 -4.78 -4.45 -20.19
CA SER A 22 -3.63 -3.55 -20.31
C SER A 22 -2.99 -3.25 -18.94
N ALA A 23 -3.80 -3.14 -17.88
CA ALA A 23 -3.33 -2.81 -16.54
C ALA A 23 -2.67 -3.99 -15.81
N LEU A 24 -3.28 -5.17 -15.81
CA LEU A 24 -2.78 -6.34 -15.05
C LEU A 24 -1.36 -6.77 -15.44
N PRO A 25 -0.93 -6.72 -16.72
CA PRO A 25 0.47 -6.94 -17.07
C PRO A 25 1.45 -5.96 -16.39
N LYS A 26 1.04 -4.70 -16.18
CA LYS A 26 1.85 -3.69 -15.46
C LYS A 26 1.90 -3.94 -13.96
N TRP A 27 0.82 -4.44 -13.37
CA TRP A 27 0.84 -4.94 -11.99
C TRP A 27 1.74 -6.17 -11.82
N LYS A 28 1.77 -7.08 -12.81
CA LYS A 28 2.70 -8.22 -12.83
C LYS A 28 4.16 -7.78 -12.93
N GLU A 29 4.44 -6.74 -13.71
CA GLU A 29 5.76 -6.12 -13.82
C GLU A 29 6.20 -5.56 -12.45
N LEU A 30 5.33 -4.79 -11.77
CA LEU A 30 5.57 -4.28 -10.42
C LEU A 30 5.83 -5.40 -9.40
N GLN A 31 5.02 -6.48 -9.43
CA GLN A 31 5.23 -7.66 -8.58
C GLN A 31 6.62 -8.26 -8.81
N SER A 32 6.99 -8.48 -10.07
CA SER A 32 8.27 -9.09 -10.44
C SER A 32 9.47 -8.23 -10.02
N GLN A 33 9.37 -6.91 -10.18
CA GLN A 33 10.38 -5.96 -9.74
C GLN A 33 10.51 -5.90 -8.21
N THR A 34 9.38 -6.00 -7.50
CA THR A 34 9.36 -6.04 -6.02
C THR A 34 10.10 -7.29 -5.51
N LEU A 35 9.76 -8.46 -6.04
CA LEU A 35 10.43 -9.73 -5.70
C LEU A 35 11.92 -9.69 -6.00
N LYS A 36 12.30 -9.17 -7.19
CA LYS A 36 13.71 -9.02 -7.56
C LYS A 36 14.44 -8.12 -6.56
N THR A 37 13.88 -6.96 -6.24
CA THR A 37 14.50 -5.99 -5.32
C THR A 37 14.69 -6.59 -3.92
N ALA A 38 13.70 -7.30 -3.39
CA ALA A 38 13.80 -7.98 -2.11
C ALA A 38 14.84 -9.11 -2.11
N ASN A 39 14.89 -9.91 -3.17
CA ASN A 39 15.88 -10.97 -3.32
C ASN A 39 17.31 -10.43 -3.44
N ASP A 40 17.51 -9.36 -4.21
CA ASP A 40 18.82 -8.72 -4.38
C ASP A 40 19.30 -8.10 -3.04
N ALA A 41 18.39 -7.48 -2.28
CA ALA A 41 18.68 -6.98 -0.94
C ALA A 41 19.15 -8.10 0.00
N ARG A 42 18.38 -9.20 0.07
CA ARG A 42 18.70 -10.37 0.89
C ARG A 42 20.04 -11.00 0.52
N LYS A 43 20.31 -11.21 -0.78
CA LYS A 43 21.58 -11.77 -1.27
C LYS A 43 22.79 -10.89 -0.91
N SER A 44 22.61 -9.58 -0.88
CA SER A 44 23.67 -8.65 -0.48
C SER A 44 23.88 -8.54 1.03
N GLY A 45 23.11 -9.27 1.85
CA GLY A 45 23.17 -9.17 3.32
C GLY A 45 22.69 -7.82 3.87
N ARG A 46 22.04 -6.99 3.03
CA ARG A 46 21.56 -5.67 3.43
C ARG A 46 20.20 -5.79 4.12
N ASN A 47 20.24 -5.67 5.44
CA ASN A 47 19.03 -5.61 6.27
C ASN A 47 18.41 -4.21 6.30
N LEU A 48 19.18 -3.19 5.87
CA LEU A 48 18.75 -1.80 5.77
C LEU A 48 19.20 -1.20 4.44
N ILE A 49 18.29 -0.55 3.73
CA ILE A 49 18.52 0.17 2.47
C ILE A 49 18.02 1.60 2.62
N ASN A 50 18.90 2.56 2.35
CA ASN A 50 18.49 3.95 2.16
C ASN A 50 18.05 4.15 0.71
N THR A 51 16.78 4.45 0.49
CA THR A 51 16.19 4.50 -0.85
C THR A 51 16.73 5.65 -1.71
N ARG A 52 17.31 6.69 -1.09
CA ARG A 52 17.99 7.79 -1.82
C ARG A 52 19.23 7.34 -2.58
N HIS A 53 19.77 6.15 -2.27
CA HIS A 53 21.00 5.61 -2.84
C HIS A 53 20.76 4.44 -3.81
N ILE A 54 19.50 4.20 -4.19
CA ILE A 54 19.14 3.22 -5.22
C ILE A 54 18.36 3.93 -6.33
N ASP A 55 18.34 3.34 -7.52
CA ASP A 55 17.44 3.79 -8.59
C ASP A 55 16.01 3.77 -8.09
N SER A 56 15.23 4.77 -8.52
CA SER A 56 13.80 4.88 -8.19
C SER A 56 13.07 3.54 -8.37
N LYS A 57 12.40 3.08 -7.31
CA LYS A 57 11.60 1.86 -7.28
C LYS A 57 10.16 2.20 -6.93
N GLN A 58 9.24 1.50 -7.59
CA GLN A 58 7.84 1.48 -7.19
C GLN A 58 7.59 0.28 -6.28
N PHE A 59 6.79 0.49 -5.24
CA PHE A 59 6.34 -0.57 -4.33
C PHE A 59 4.84 -0.43 -4.07
N LEU A 60 4.19 -1.56 -3.83
CA LEU A 60 2.87 -1.59 -3.20
C LEU A 60 3.06 -1.75 -1.69
N VAL A 61 2.54 -0.81 -0.91
CA VAL A 61 2.77 -0.74 0.53
C VAL A 61 1.47 -0.76 1.31
N HIS A 62 1.36 -1.68 2.27
CA HIS A 62 0.31 -1.66 3.29
C HIS A 62 0.84 -0.97 4.55
N THR A 63 0.40 0.26 4.81
CA THR A 63 0.85 1.01 5.99
C THR A 63 0.24 0.48 7.27
N ILE A 64 1.05 0.41 8.32
CA ILE A 64 0.63 0.00 9.65
C ILE A 64 0.56 1.25 10.51
N ARG A 65 -0.62 1.52 11.06
CA ARG A 65 -0.79 2.62 12.01
C ARG A 65 -0.42 2.13 13.40
N ASP A 66 0.31 2.98 14.12
CA ASP A 66 0.68 2.76 15.51
C ASP A 66 -0.60 2.72 16.36
N PHE A 67 -0.96 1.53 16.82
CA PHE A 67 -2.01 1.32 17.80
C PHE A 67 -1.38 0.50 18.90
N LYS A 68 -0.99 1.14 20.00
CA LYS A 68 -0.82 0.59 21.37
C LYS A 68 -0.78 -0.95 21.49
N ASN A 69 0.09 -1.63 20.71
CA ASN A 69 0.17 -3.09 20.56
C ASN A 69 -1.10 -3.86 20.11
N GLU A 70 -2.09 -3.24 19.48
CA GLU A 70 -3.37 -3.89 19.11
C GLU A 70 -3.40 -4.48 17.69
N SER A 71 -2.51 -4.03 16.79
CA SER A 71 -2.52 -4.57 15.43
C SER A 71 -2.07 -6.03 15.42
N PRO A 72 -2.85 -6.97 14.84
CA PRO A 72 -2.46 -8.38 14.75
C PRO A 72 -1.19 -8.58 13.90
N LEU A 73 -0.80 -7.59 13.08
CA LEU A 73 0.46 -7.59 12.33
C LEU A 73 1.70 -7.44 13.23
N LEU A 74 1.54 -7.07 14.50
CA LEU A 74 2.63 -6.97 15.48
C LEU A 74 2.86 -8.27 16.26
N THR A 75 1.94 -9.22 16.17
CA THR A 75 1.96 -10.47 16.95
C THR A 75 1.92 -11.72 16.08
N GLN A 76 1.63 -11.59 14.79
CA GLN A 76 1.54 -12.70 13.84
C GLN A 76 2.39 -12.43 12.61
N ASN A 77 2.81 -13.51 11.94
CA ASN A 77 3.45 -13.41 10.64
C ASN A 77 2.50 -12.71 9.65
N ALA A 78 2.98 -11.63 9.04
CA ALA A 78 2.16 -10.74 8.24
C ALA A 78 1.65 -11.40 6.96
N GLU A 79 2.49 -12.19 6.28
CA GLU A 79 2.10 -12.88 5.05
C GLU A 79 0.94 -13.85 5.30
N LYS A 80 1.07 -14.69 6.34
CA LYS A 80 0.02 -15.61 6.76
C LYS A 80 -1.26 -14.87 7.15
N LEU A 81 -1.16 -13.79 7.92
CA LEU A 81 -2.32 -13.03 8.37
C LEU A 81 -3.03 -12.32 7.21
N LEU A 82 -2.28 -11.62 6.35
CA LEU A 82 -2.84 -10.92 5.20
C LEU A 82 -3.51 -11.90 4.22
N SER A 83 -3.03 -13.14 4.13
CA SER A 83 -3.69 -14.19 3.33
C SER A 83 -5.10 -14.58 3.83
N THR A 84 -5.50 -14.15 5.02
CA THR A 84 -6.85 -14.37 5.55
C THR A 84 -7.78 -13.16 5.37
N TRP A 85 -7.26 -12.02 4.88
CA TRP A 85 -8.03 -10.79 4.76
C TRP A 85 -8.81 -10.74 3.45
N ASP A 86 -10.07 -10.33 3.51
CA ASP A 86 -10.91 -10.19 2.32
C ASP A 86 -10.40 -9.07 1.41
N VAL A 87 -10.13 -7.88 1.98
CA VAL A 87 -9.55 -6.74 1.27
C VAL A 87 -8.52 -6.05 2.16
N ILE A 88 -7.39 -5.71 1.55
CA ILE A 88 -6.27 -4.97 2.12
C ILE A 88 -6.20 -3.64 1.37
N SER A 89 -6.22 -2.54 2.12
CA SER A 89 -5.95 -1.21 1.57
C SER A 89 -4.44 -0.97 1.53
N THR A 90 -3.94 -0.56 0.38
CA THR A 90 -2.51 -0.35 0.10
C THR A 90 -2.31 0.91 -0.73
N SER A 91 -1.06 1.35 -0.87
CA SER A 91 -0.69 2.48 -1.72
C SER A 91 0.47 2.11 -2.63
N VAL A 92 0.46 2.59 -3.87
CA VAL A 92 1.68 2.61 -4.69
C VAL A 92 2.52 3.79 -4.20
N VAL A 93 3.80 3.53 -3.96
CA VAL A 93 4.80 4.57 -3.67
C VAL A 93 5.91 4.47 -4.70
N GLN A 94 6.58 5.60 -4.99
CA GLN A 94 7.79 5.65 -5.80
C GLN A 94 8.89 6.36 -5.01
N THR A 95 9.98 5.65 -4.69
CA THR A 95 11.08 6.21 -3.91
C THR A 95 11.66 7.46 -4.59
N GLY A 96 11.99 8.50 -3.83
CA GLY A 96 12.55 9.76 -4.35
C GLY A 96 11.51 10.78 -4.84
N GLU A 97 10.58 10.40 -5.73
CA GLU A 97 9.65 11.35 -6.37
C GLU A 97 8.24 11.35 -5.76
N HIS A 98 7.68 10.17 -5.49
CA HIS A 98 6.34 10.00 -4.93
C HIS A 98 6.38 9.09 -3.69
N SER A 99 7.38 9.33 -2.84
CA SER A 99 7.68 8.49 -1.69
C SER A 99 6.70 8.65 -0.54
N ARG A 100 5.89 9.72 -0.55
CA ARG A 100 4.82 10.00 0.43
C ARG A 100 3.40 9.74 -0.07
N SER A 101 3.22 8.87 -1.07
CA SER A 101 1.88 8.51 -1.54
C SER A 101 1.09 7.60 -0.60
N GLN A 102 1.66 7.25 0.55
CA GLN A 102 1.08 6.41 1.58
C GLN A 102 0.64 7.21 2.82
N TRP A 103 -0.31 6.67 3.58
CA TRP A 103 -0.93 7.39 4.70
C TRP A 103 -0.05 7.52 5.96
N ALA A 104 0.67 6.46 6.34
CA ALA A 104 1.54 6.43 7.52
C ALA A 104 3.01 6.20 7.15
N ASP A 105 3.91 6.37 8.11
CA ASP A 105 5.36 6.32 7.87
C ASP A 105 5.85 4.90 7.58
N VAL A 106 5.38 3.92 8.36
CA VAL A 106 5.83 2.52 8.27
C VAL A 106 4.76 1.65 7.59
N GLY A 107 5.21 0.78 6.68
CA GLY A 107 4.35 -0.19 6.03
C GLY A 107 5.10 -1.42 5.52
N LEU A 108 4.34 -2.44 5.13
CA LEU A 108 4.85 -3.67 4.54
C LEU A 108 4.84 -3.56 3.02
N ILE A 109 5.97 -3.88 2.39
CA ILE A 109 6.09 -3.99 0.94
C ILE A 109 5.51 -5.32 0.50
N LEU A 110 4.52 -5.31 -0.39
CA LEU A 110 3.81 -6.49 -0.85
C LEU A 110 4.12 -6.80 -2.31
N ALA A 111 4.63 -8.00 -2.60
CA ALA A 111 4.63 -8.55 -3.95
C ALA A 111 3.26 -9.21 -4.21
N THR A 112 2.35 -8.39 -4.74
CA THR A 112 0.95 -8.77 -4.95
C THR A 112 0.74 -9.36 -6.35
N PRO A 113 0.19 -10.58 -6.49
CA PRO A 113 -0.20 -11.10 -7.79
C PRO A 113 -1.20 -10.16 -8.48
N PRO A 114 -1.10 -9.94 -9.80
CA PRO A 114 -1.91 -8.94 -10.49
C PRO A 114 -3.42 -9.19 -10.29
N GLN A 115 -3.85 -10.45 -10.28
CA GLN A 115 -5.25 -10.81 -10.09
C GLN A 115 -5.80 -10.48 -8.69
N ASN A 116 -4.96 -10.19 -7.71
CA ASN A 116 -5.38 -9.78 -6.36
C ASN A 116 -5.75 -8.29 -6.31
N VAL A 117 -5.25 -7.45 -7.21
CA VAL A 117 -5.62 -6.03 -7.27
C VAL A 117 -7.07 -5.94 -7.77
N ILE A 118 -7.98 -5.33 -7.02
CA ILE A 118 -9.41 -5.23 -7.39
C ILE A 118 -9.91 -3.78 -7.47
N SER A 119 -9.12 -2.81 -7.04
CA SER A 119 -9.42 -1.39 -7.20
C SER A 119 -8.14 -0.60 -7.25
N THR A 120 -8.11 0.45 -8.05
CA THR A 120 -7.01 1.42 -8.07
C THR A 120 -7.58 2.83 -8.12
N SER A 121 -7.10 3.70 -7.25
CA SER A 121 -7.47 5.11 -7.25
C SER A 121 -6.25 5.98 -6.97
N PRO A 122 -6.04 7.09 -7.72
CA PRO A 122 -5.00 8.07 -7.42
C PRO A 122 -5.29 8.93 -6.18
N HIS A 123 -6.42 8.67 -5.50
CA HIS A 123 -6.87 9.35 -4.30
C HIS A 123 -7.26 8.31 -3.24
N ASP A 124 -7.19 8.67 -1.96
CA ASP A 124 -7.83 7.93 -0.88
C ASP A 124 -9.36 7.89 -1.13
N VAL A 125 -9.92 6.68 -1.22
CA VAL A 125 -11.34 6.46 -1.53
C VAL A 125 -12.12 5.98 -0.32
N MET A 126 -11.55 6.08 0.88
CA MET A 126 -12.24 5.84 2.15
C MET A 126 -12.97 4.49 2.21
N PHE A 127 -12.41 3.46 1.57
CA PHE A 127 -13.10 2.18 1.44
C PHE A 127 -13.37 1.53 2.81
N GLN A 128 -14.51 0.84 2.91
CA GLN A 128 -14.96 0.18 4.14
C GLN A 128 -14.40 -1.25 4.27
N ASN A 129 -13.09 -1.38 4.49
CA ASN A 129 -12.39 -2.68 4.59
C ASN A 129 -13.01 -3.72 5.56
N HIS A 130 -13.82 -3.27 6.53
CA HIS A 130 -14.45 -4.13 7.56
C HIS A 130 -15.98 -4.12 7.50
N ALA A 131 -16.57 -3.70 6.36
CA ALA A 131 -18.02 -3.71 6.19
C ALA A 131 -18.60 -5.09 6.49
N GLY A 132 -19.61 -5.13 7.37
CA GLY A 132 -20.26 -6.37 7.81
C GLY A 132 -19.62 -7.07 9.00
N ASN A 133 -18.46 -6.59 9.49
CA ASN A 133 -17.74 -7.15 10.65
C ASN A 133 -17.79 -6.16 11.84
N LYS A 134 -18.94 -6.07 12.50
CA LYS A 134 -19.09 -5.25 13.72
C LYS A 134 -19.04 -6.13 14.98
N PRO A 135 -18.25 -5.76 16.01
CA PRO A 135 -18.23 -6.50 17.27
C PRO A 135 -19.62 -6.58 17.90
N GLY A 136 -20.04 -7.79 18.31
CA GLY A 136 -21.33 -8.02 18.97
C GLY A 136 -22.55 -8.11 18.05
N GLU A 137 -22.40 -7.94 16.74
CA GLU A 137 -23.47 -8.11 15.75
C GLU A 137 -23.23 -9.37 14.89
N PRO A 138 -24.29 -10.05 14.39
CA PRO A 138 -24.15 -11.09 13.38
C PRO A 138 -23.41 -10.57 12.14
N GLN A 139 -22.47 -11.38 11.64
CA GLN A 139 -21.66 -11.00 10.49
C GLN A 139 -22.53 -10.87 9.22
N ASN A 140 -22.48 -9.70 8.56
CA ASN A 140 -23.09 -9.53 7.23
C ASN A 140 -22.03 -9.78 6.16
N THR A 141 -21.97 -11.01 5.66
CA THR A 141 -20.97 -11.48 4.70
C THR A 141 -21.07 -10.80 3.33
N TYR A 142 -22.17 -10.12 3.01
CA TYR A 142 -22.38 -9.44 1.73
C TYR A 142 -22.00 -7.95 1.75
N ALA A 143 -21.96 -7.33 2.94
CA ALA A 143 -21.80 -5.89 3.10
C ALA A 143 -20.53 -5.33 2.42
N LEU A 144 -19.42 -6.06 2.46
CA LEU A 144 -18.17 -5.66 1.80
C LEU A 144 -18.31 -5.66 0.27
N THR A 145 -18.92 -6.71 -0.28
CA THR A 145 -19.17 -6.84 -1.72
C THR A 145 -20.16 -5.78 -2.20
N GLU A 146 -21.23 -5.52 -1.45
CA GLU A 146 -22.16 -4.44 -1.74
C GLU A 146 -21.49 -3.08 -1.70
N SER A 147 -20.66 -2.82 -0.68
CA SER A 147 -19.94 -1.55 -0.56
C SER A 147 -18.99 -1.33 -1.74
N TYR A 148 -18.28 -2.38 -2.16
CA TYR A 148 -17.39 -2.37 -3.32
C TYR A 148 -18.15 -2.02 -4.62
N PHE A 149 -19.25 -2.73 -4.89
CA PHE A 149 -19.98 -2.57 -6.13
C PHE A 149 -20.83 -1.29 -6.18
N LYS A 150 -21.49 -0.92 -5.08
CA LYS A 150 -22.34 0.29 -4.96
C LYS A 150 -21.54 1.56 -4.64
N GLY A 151 -20.21 1.47 -4.49
CA GLY A 151 -19.38 2.63 -4.20
C GLY A 151 -19.59 3.23 -2.81
N GLN A 152 -19.97 2.44 -1.80
CA GLN A 152 -20.27 2.95 -0.46
C GLN A 152 -19.00 3.04 0.39
N GLY A 153 -18.49 4.25 0.59
CA GLY A 153 -17.33 4.55 1.43
C GLY A 153 -17.67 4.98 2.85
N LYS A 154 -16.65 5.14 3.69
CA LYS A 154 -16.81 5.70 5.04
C LYS A 154 -17.34 7.14 4.95
N LYS A 155 -18.09 7.58 5.97
CA LYS A 155 -18.64 8.95 6.06
C LYS A 155 -19.45 9.40 4.83
N GLY A 156 -20.13 8.47 4.15
CA GLY A 156 -20.94 8.76 2.97
C GLY A 156 -20.13 9.02 1.69
N TYR A 157 -18.82 8.76 1.69
CA TYR A 157 -18.00 8.88 0.49
C TYR A 157 -18.52 7.98 -0.64
N THR A 158 -18.47 8.49 -1.87
CA THR A 158 -18.78 7.73 -3.09
C THR A 158 -17.66 7.98 -4.13
N PRO A 159 -17.02 6.94 -4.69
CA PRO A 159 -15.98 7.10 -5.68
C PRO A 159 -16.56 7.59 -7.01
N ASN A 160 -15.72 8.27 -7.79
CA ASN A 160 -16.07 8.64 -9.17
C ASN A 160 -16.44 7.38 -9.97
N GLY A 161 -17.56 7.46 -10.71
CA GLY A 161 -18.12 6.31 -11.43
C GLY A 161 -19.03 5.41 -10.58
N GLY A 162 -19.22 5.69 -9.28
CA GLY A 162 -20.19 5.04 -8.42
C GLY A 162 -19.83 3.60 -8.00
N THR A 163 -18.59 3.18 -8.23
CA THR A 163 -18.12 1.84 -7.88
C THR A 163 -16.61 1.85 -7.62
N TYR A 164 -16.15 0.96 -6.75
CA TYR A 164 -14.71 0.74 -6.54
C TYR A 164 -14.10 -0.18 -7.61
N ALA A 165 -14.92 -0.79 -8.48
CA ALA A 165 -14.47 -1.71 -9.52
C ALA A 165 -13.78 -1.02 -10.71
N GLN A 166 -12.69 -0.32 -10.41
CA GLN A 166 -11.85 0.43 -11.36
C GLN A 166 -10.41 -0.06 -11.28
N ILE A 167 -9.76 -0.21 -12.43
CA ILE A 167 -8.33 -0.54 -12.53
C ILE A 167 -7.61 0.40 -13.50
N ASP A 168 -6.41 0.82 -13.12
CA ASP A 168 -5.45 1.58 -13.91
C ASP A 168 -4.04 0.98 -13.67
N THR A 169 -3.05 1.42 -14.43
CA THR A 169 -1.65 0.99 -14.25
C THR A 169 -1.02 1.63 -13.01
N PRO A 170 -0.05 0.98 -12.34
CA PRO A 170 0.67 1.60 -11.21
C PRO A 170 1.25 2.97 -11.54
N ARG A 171 1.80 3.11 -12.75
CA ARG A 171 2.35 4.37 -13.28
C ARG A 171 1.29 5.47 -13.37
N ASN A 172 0.14 5.18 -13.95
CA ASN A 172 -0.93 6.17 -14.06
C ASN A 172 -1.48 6.56 -12.69
N VAL A 173 -1.59 5.61 -11.75
CA VAL A 173 -2.01 5.91 -10.38
C VAL A 173 -1.03 6.88 -9.74
N ILE A 174 0.26 6.59 -9.77
CA ILE A 174 1.27 7.41 -9.09
C ILE A 174 1.41 8.80 -9.74
N GLU A 175 1.40 8.90 -11.07
CA GLU A 175 1.49 10.18 -11.79
C GLU A 175 0.26 11.08 -11.53
N LYS A 176 -0.92 10.49 -11.32
CA LYS A 176 -2.14 11.22 -10.95
C LYS A 176 -2.28 11.44 -9.43
N THR A 177 -1.39 10.84 -8.63
CA THR A 177 -1.34 11.09 -7.19
C THR A 177 -0.69 12.46 -6.98
N ASN A 178 -1.52 13.49 -6.81
CA ASN A 178 -1.09 14.89 -6.63
C ASN A 178 -0.42 15.14 -5.25
N GLY A 179 0.59 14.34 -4.88
CA GLY A 179 1.36 14.47 -3.64
C GLY A 179 0.60 14.14 -2.35
N LYS A 180 -0.61 13.58 -2.44
CA LYS A 180 -1.42 13.13 -1.30
C LYS A 180 -1.29 11.63 -1.10
N HIS A 181 -2.41 10.92 -1.02
CA HIS A 181 -2.47 9.48 -0.84
C HIS A 181 -3.25 8.86 -1.98
N ASN A 182 -2.77 7.72 -2.47
CA ASN A 182 -3.53 6.85 -3.35
C ASN A 182 -4.00 5.60 -2.59
N GLU A 183 -5.05 4.96 -3.10
CA GLU A 183 -5.60 3.76 -2.51
C GLU A 183 -5.78 2.67 -3.57
N ILE A 184 -5.16 1.53 -3.30
CA ILE A 184 -5.24 0.31 -4.08
C ILE A 184 -5.84 -0.76 -3.17
N LEU A 185 -6.93 -1.37 -3.62
CA LEU A 185 -7.58 -2.45 -2.90
C LEU A 185 -7.09 -3.79 -3.43
N VAL A 186 -6.62 -4.64 -2.51
CA VAL A 186 -6.04 -5.95 -2.81
C VAL A 186 -6.79 -7.03 -2.05
N VAL A 187 -7.13 -8.13 -2.70
CA VAL A 187 -7.66 -9.33 -2.03
C VAL A 187 -6.52 -10.12 -1.42
N GLY A 188 -6.60 -10.40 -0.12
CA GLY A 188 -5.61 -11.20 0.58
C GLY A 188 -5.82 -12.71 0.40
N LYS A 189 -7.08 -13.15 0.47
CA LYS A 189 -7.46 -14.56 0.34
C LYS A 189 -7.10 -15.15 -1.02
N PRO A 190 -6.45 -16.34 -1.08
CA PRO A 190 -6.19 -17.01 -2.34
C PRO A 190 -7.44 -17.69 -2.91
N ASN A 191 -7.39 -18.09 -4.18
CA ASN A 191 -8.41 -18.84 -4.91
C ASN A 191 -9.76 -18.13 -5.11
N ILE A 192 -9.80 -16.81 -5.03
CA ILE A 192 -10.98 -16.00 -5.36
C ILE A 192 -10.91 -15.58 -6.83
N ARG A 193 -11.96 -15.83 -7.62
CA ARG A 193 -11.99 -15.41 -9.03
C ARG A 193 -12.42 -13.94 -9.13
N THR A 194 -11.49 -13.09 -9.54
CA THR A 194 -11.68 -11.63 -9.66
C THR A 194 -11.79 -11.16 -11.11
N TYR A 195 -10.99 -11.72 -12.03
CA TYR A 195 -10.97 -11.31 -13.44
C TYR A 195 -11.33 -12.47 -14.37
N GLU A 196 -12.12 -12.17 -15.40
CA GLU A 196 -12.39 -13.13 -16.48
C GLU A 196 -11.09 -13.48 -17.22
N GLY A 197 -10.88 -14.77 -17.51
CA GLY A 197 -9.67 -15.24 -18.19
C GLY A 197 -8.41 -15.34 -17.32
N TYR A 198 -8.48 -14.97 -16.04
CA TYR A 198 -7.37 -15.13 -15.09
C TYR A 198 -7.63 -16.28 -14.11
N LYS A 199 -6.55 -16.79 -13.52
CA LYS A 199 -6.63 -17.68 -12.36
C LYS A 199 -7.22 -16.92 -11.17
N GLY A 200 -7.71 -17.66 -10.18
CA GLY A 200 -8.05 -17.07 -8.90
C GLY A 200 -6.85 -16.36 -8.25
N THR A 201 -7.14 -15.52 -7.26
CA THR A 201 -6.15 -14.81 -6.46
C THR A 201 -5.05 -15.74 -5.96
N GLY A 202 -3.82 -15.25 -5.96
CA GLY A 202 -2.67 -15.96 -5.44
C GLY A 202 -2.37 -15.57 -4.00
N THR A 203 -1.41 -16.26 -3.40
CA THR A 203 -0.78 -15.80 -2.15
C THR A 203 0.08 -14.57 -2.44
N LEU A 204 -0.07 -13.53 -1.62
CA LEU A 204 0.82 -12.37 -1.61
C LEU A 204 2.10 -12.70 -0.84
N GLU A 205 3.21 -12.06 -1.19
CA GLU A 205 4.47 -12.17 -0.44
C GLU A 205 4.82 -10.85 0.26
N VAL A 206 5.24 -10.93 1.53
CA VAL A 206 5.75 -9.77 2.27
C VAL A 206 7.25 -9.66 2.02
N CYS A 207 7.64 -8.64 1.26
CA CYS A 207 8.99 -8.50 0.69
C CYS A 207 9.94 -7.62 1.51
N GLY A 208 9.40 -6.78 2.40
CA GLY A 208 10.20 -5.84 3.19
C GLY A 208 9.34 -4.90 4.01
N ILE A 209 10.00 -4.02 4.74
CA ILE A 209 9.37 -2.92 5.47
C ILE A 209 9.77 -1.62 4.80
N TYR A 210 8.83 -0.79 4.42
CA TYR A 210 9.08 0.56 3.93
C TYR A 210 8.80 1.57 5.04
N CYS A 211 9.73 2.50 5.26
CA CYS A 211 9.62 3.56 6.25
C CYS A 211 9.95 4.89 5.58
N HIS A 212 8.97 5.77 5.47
CA HIS A 212 9.19 7.14 5.00
C HIS A 212 8.79 8.14 6.08
N GLN A 213 9.78 8.87 6.59
CA GLN A 213 9.58 9.94 7.56
C GLN A 213 9.82 11.31 6.92
N MET A 214 8.86 12.22 7.07
CA MET A 214 9.04 13.62 6.73
C MET A 214 9.69 14.35 7.90
N LEU A 215 10.74 15.13 7.62
CA LEU A 215 11.50 15.92 8.57
C LEU A 215 11.21 17.40 8.37
N ASN A 216 11.06 18.14 9.45
CA ASN A 216 10.82 19.59 9.41
C ASN A 216 11.69 20.34 10.44
N ASN A 217 11.39 21.63 10.66
CA ASN A 217 12.14 22.47 11.60
C ASN A 217 12.07 21.99 13.07
N ASP A 218 11.10 21.17 13.45
CA ASP A 218 10.93 20.64 14.80
C ASP A 218 11.81 19.40 15.03
N LYS A 219 13.04 19.63 15.47
CA LYS A 219 14.04 18.57 15.69
C LYS A 219 13.65 17.58 16.79
N GLU A 220 12.96 18.04 17.82
CA GLU A 220 12.53 17.19 18.93
C GLU A 220 11.46 16.21 18.45
N ASN A 221 10.42 16.72 17.77
CA ASN A 221 9.38 15.87 17.21
C ASN A 221 9.94 14.91 16.14
N ASN A 222 10.85 15.35 15.27
CA ASN A 222 11.51 14.46 14.31
C ASN A 222 12.24 13.29 14.99
N THR A 223 12.96 13.56 16.08
CA THR A 223 13.68 12.53 16.84
C THR A 223 12.70 11.56 17.50
N LYS A 224 11.63 12.08 18.10
CA LYS A 224 10.58 11.26 18.70
C LYS A 224 9.92 10.33 17.69
N VAL A 225 9.45 10.86 16.55
CA VAL A 225 8.82 10.07 15.49
C VAL A 225 9.78 9.02 14.94
N HIS A 226 11.07 9.35 14.81
CA HIS A 226 12.08 8.39 14.38
C HIS A 226 12.22 7.20 15.35
N GLN A 227 12.23 7.47 16.66
CA GLN A 227 12.27 6.44 17.69
C GLN A 227 11.01 5.58 17.68
N GLU A 228 9.83 6.18 17.53
CA GLU A 228 8.54 5.48 17.43
C GLU A 228 8.51 4.58 16.19
N ASN A 229 8.92 5.09 15.03
CA ASN A 229 9.02 4.32 13.78
C ASN A 229 10.00 3.14 13.90
N ASN A 230 11.18 3.35 14.50
CA ASN A 230 12.15 2.27 14.71
C ASN A 230 11.60 1.18 15.64
N LYS A 231 10.92 1.56 16.73
CA LYS A 231 10.27 0.60 17.63
C LYS A 231 9.19 -0.22 16.93
N LEU A 232 8.40 0.41 16.07
CA LEU A 232 7.41 -0.27 15.24
C LEU A 232 8.07 -1.26 14.27
N ILE A 233 9.13 -0.84 13.58
CA ILE A 233 9.91 -1.69 12.68
C ILE A 233 10.49 -2.90 13.42
N GLU A 234 11.09 -2.71 14.60
CA GLU A 234 11.62 -3.79 15.43
C GLU A 234 10.55 -4.81 15.81
N ASN A 235 9.35 -4.36 16.17
CA ASN A 235 8.24 -5.26 16.49
C ASN A 235 7.77 -6.05 15.27
N LEU A 236 7.71 -5.41 14.09
CA LEU A 236 7.38 -6.10 12.84
C LEU A 236 8.43 -7.15 12.48
N LEU A 237 9.71 -6.85 12.69
CA LEU A 237 10.82 -7.79 12.42
C LEU A 237 10.81 -9.01 13.35
N LYS A 238 10.33 -8.88 14.60
CA LYS A 238 10.20 -10.03 15.53
C LYS A 238 9.28 -11.13 14.98
N VAL A 239 8.19 -10.74 14.32
CA VAL A 239 7.20 -11.67 13.77
C VAL A 239 7.36 -11.91 12.26
N ASN A 240 8.25 -11.16 11.61
CA ASN A 240 8.64 -11.32 10.21
C ASN A 240 10.19 -11.25 10.07
N PRO A 241 10.92 -12.27 10.59
CA PRO A 241 12.38 -12.25 10.56
C PRO A 241 12.91 -12.29 9.13
N GLY A 242 14.01 -11.55 8.88
CA GLY A 242 14.70 -11.54 7.59
C GLY A 242 14.16 -10.57 6.54
N LEU A 243 13.18 -9.73 6.89
CA LEU A 243 12.75 -8.63 6.03
C LEU A 243 13.81 -7.52 5.98
N THR A 244 14.10 -7.03 4.77
CA THR A 244 14.90 -5.81 4.58
C THR A 244 14.04 -4.58 4.87
N VAL A 245 14.64 -3.59 5.55
CA VAL A 245 14.03 -2.28 5.80
C VAL A 245 14.50 -1.28 4.75
N PHE A 246 13.56 -0.62 4.08
CA PHE A 246 13.78 0.46 3.12
C PHE A 246 13.41 1.78 3.79
N LYS A 247 14.40 2.63 4.07
CA LYS A 247 14.19 3.92 4.73
C LYS A 247 14.36 5.08 3.75
N GLU A 248 13.43 6.03 3.86
CA GLU A 248 13.47 7.31 3.17
C GLU A 248 13.22 8.45 4.17
N PHE A 249 13.91 9.56 3.96
CA PHE A 249 13.74 10.79 4.73
C PHE A 249 13.65 11.97 3.77
N THR A 250 12.56 12.72 3.85
CA THR A 250 12.35 13.94 3.05
C THR A 250 12.24 15.15 3.95
N TRP A 251 12.76 16.29 3.50
CA TRP A 251 12.64 17.55 4.22
C TRP A 251 11.43 18.33 3.73
N THR A 252 10.57 18.76 4.65
CA THR A 252 9.37 19.56 4.38
C THR A 252 9.35 20.89 5.13
N GLY A 253 10.44 21.25 5.81
CA GLY A 253 10.61 22.56 6.45
C GLY A 253 11.09 23.63 5.48
N ASP A 254 11.36 24.83 5.99
CA ASP A 254 11.78 25.97 5.16
C ASP A 254 13.14 25.72 4.50
N LEU A 255 13.18 25.86 3.17
CA LEU A 255 14.40 25.77 2.37
C LEU A 255 14.89 27.18 2.04
N THR A 256 16.02 27.59 2.61
CA THR A 256 16.78 28.76 2.13
C THR A 256 18.07 28.26 1.46
N MET A 257 18.53 28.95 0.41
CA MET A 257 19.72 28.54 -0.37
C MET A 257 20.98 28.35 0.52
N ASN A 258 21.07 29.05 1.65
CA ASN A 258 22.19 28.97 2.59
C ASN A 258 22.13 27.78 3.56
N ASN A 259 21.04 26.99 3.55
CA ASN A 259 20.81 25.91 4.49
C ASN A 259 20.78 24.51 3.85
N SER A 260 20.84 24.37 2.52
CA SER A 260 20.73 23.06 1.84
C SER A 260 21.78 22.02 2.29
N SER A 261 23.03 22.45 2.51
CA SER A 261 24.08 21.57 3.04
C SER A 261 23.82 21.16 4.49
N LYS A 262 23.35 22.09 5.33
CA LYS A 262 22.96 21.84 6.72
C LYS A 262 21.77 20.90 6.83
N ILE A 263 20.77 21.05 5.96
CA ILE A 263 19.60 20.17 5.88
C ILE A 263 20.03 18.76 5.50
N ASN A 264 20.86 18.60 4.47
CA ASN A 264 21.38 17.27 4.11
C ASN A 264 22.19 16.64 5.25
N SER A 265 23.01 17.42 5.95
CA SER A 265 23.75 16.97 7.14
C SER A 265 22.80 16.50 8.25
N TYR A 266 21.74 17.26 8.52
CA TYR A 266 20.72 16.90 9.50
C TYR A 266 19.94 15.63 9.11
N ILE A 267 19.49 15.51 7.85
CA ILE A 267 18.83 14.28 7.37
C ILE A 267 19.73 13.06 7.58
N ASN A 268 21.05 13.21 7.37
CA ASN A 268 22.00 12.11 7.55
C ASN A 268 22.08 11.60 8.99
N THR A 269 21.63 12.34 10.01
CA THR A 269 21.63 11.87 11.40
C THR A 269 20.57 10.81 11.70
N PHE A 270 19.66 10.54 10.75
CA PHE A 270 18.57 9.56 10.88
C PHE A 270 18.83 8.26 10.09
N LYS A 271 19.98 8.16 9.41
CA LYS A 271 20.37 6.97 8.64
C LYS A 271 20.72 5.81 9.55
#